data_AF-A0A6J7CN38-F1
#
_entry.id   AF-A0A6J7CN38-F1
#
_cell.length_a   1.000
_cell.length_b   1.000
_cell.length_c   1.000
_cell.angle_alpha   90.00
_cell.angle_beta   90.00
_cell.angle_gamma   90.00
#
_symmetry.space_group_name_H-M   'P 1'
#
loop_
_entity.id
_entity.type
_entity.pdbx_description
1 polymer ?
#
loop_
_entity_poly.entity_id
_entity_poly.type
_entity_poly.pdbx_seq_one_letter_code
_entity_poly.pdbx_strand_id
1 'polypeptide(L)'
;MKLRTSGFSRAKVEGLSMIPTLAPDETVLIRWGSQVCIGQVVVALRPDRPESLIVKRLIRGTDQGWWLEGDNPGASDDSRTFGPVPSQCIVGRVVLRLSRKGIHRIA
;
A
#
# COMPACT_ATOMS: atom_id res chain seq x y z
N MET A 1 -26.80 -14.76 -8.54
CA MET A 1 -25.34 -14.82 -8.30
C MET A 1 -24.81 -13.39 -8.30
N LYS A 2 -24.36 -12.84 -7.15
CA LYS A 2 -23.79 -11.47 -7.09
C LYS A 2 -22.28 -11.54 -7.25
N LEU A 3 -21.74 -10.76 -8.18
CA LEU A 3 -20.29 -10.63 -8.41
C LEU A 3 -19.63 -10.10 -7.12
N ARG A 4 -18.51 -10.71 -6.70
CA ARG A 4 -17.70 -10.18 -5.60
C ARG A 4 -16.99 -8.93 -6.10
N THR A 5 -17.38 -7.77 -5.60
CA THR A 5 -16.70 -6.47 -5.81
C THR A 5 -15.32 -6.38 -5.13
N SER A 6 -14.91 -7.44 -4.42
CA SER A 6 -13.64 -7.53 -3.70
C SER A 6 -12.94 -8.85 -3.99
N GLY A 7 -11.62 -8.81 -4.15
CA GLY A 7 -10.78 -9.98 -4.38
C GLY A 7 -9.50 -9.93 -3.56
N PHE A 8 -8.60 -10.88 -3.84
CA PHE A 8 -7.25 -10.90 -3.28
C PHE A 8 -6.22 -11.16 -4.37
N SER A 9 -5.04 -10.55 -4.23
CA SER A 9 -3.86 -10.88 -5.03
C SER A 9 -2.63 -10.87 -4.16
N ARG A 10 -1.55 -11.44 -4.69
CA ARG A 10 -0.23 -11.41 -4.05
C ARG A 10 0.72 -10.54 -4.88
N ALA A 11 1.61 -9.85 -4.19
CA ALA A 11 2.71 -9.12 -4.82
C ALA A 11 3.99 -9.31 -4.01
N LYS A 12 5.14 -9.17 -4.66
CA LYS A 12 6.45 -9.19 -4.02
C LYS A 12 6.85 -7.75 -3.70
N VAL A 13 7.43 -7.53 -2.53
CA VAL A 13 7.97 -6.23 -2.13
C VAL A 13 9.37 -6.07 -2.71
N GLU A 14 9.62 -5.01 -3.47
CA GLU A 14 10.94 -4.79 -4.10
C GLU A 14 11.77 -3.70 -3.40
N GLY A 15 11.12 -2.69 -2.82
CA GLY A 15 11.80 -1.53 -2.24
C GLY A 15 11.95 -1.55 -0.72
N LEU A 16 12.88 -0.72 -0.22
CA LEU A 16 13.16 -0.54 1.21
C LEU A 16 12.21 0.46 1.91
N SER A 17 11.28 1.08 1.19
CA SER A 17 10.48 2.19 1.71
C SER A 17 9.54 1.82 2.86
N MET A 18 9.22 0.54 3.02
CA MET A 18 8.28 0.04 4.03
C MET A 18 8.96 -0.74 5.16
N ILE A 19 10.30 -0.80 5.21
CA ILE A 19 10.97 -1.40 6.37
C ILE A 19 10.71 -0.54 7.62
N PRO A 20 10.52 -1.13 8.81
CA PRO A 20 10.61 -2.57 9.11
C PRO A 20 9.31 -3.36 8.86
N THR A 21 8.21 -2.72 8.49
CA THR A 21 6.90 -3.39 8.33
C THR A 21 6.88 -4.41 7.21
N LEU A 22 7.45 -4.06 6.06
CA LEU A 22 7.60 -4.92 4.90
C LEU A 22 9.05 -4.86 4.41
N ALA A 23 9.71 -6.01 4.40
CA ALA A 23 11.06 -6.15 3.88
C ALA A 23 11.05 -6.51 2.39
N PRO A 24 12.10 -6.15 1.63
CA PRO A 24 12.29 -6.67 0.29
C PRO A 24 12.19 -8.19 0.25
N ASP A 25 11.70 -8.71 -0.87
CA ASP A 25 11.44 -10.12 -1.14
C ASP A 25 10.31 -10.78 -0.33
N GLU A 26 9.68 -10.08 0.61
CA GLU A 26 8.46 -10.57 1.24
C GLU A 26 7.29 -10.55 0.26
N THR A 27 6.41 -11.55 0.38
CA THR A 27 5.16 -11.60 -0.38
C THR A 27 4.03 -11.02 0.45
N VAL A 28 3.30 -10.05 -0.07
CA VAL A 28 2.13 -9.47 0.59
C VAL A 28 0.84 -9.99 -0.02
N LEU A 29 -0.18 -10.17 0.82
CA LEU A 29 -1.56 -10.40 0.37
C LEU A 29 -2.30 -9.06 0.37
N ILE A 30 -2.83 -8.68 -0.78
CA ILE A 30 -3.55 -7.43 -1.01
C ILE A 30 -5.03 -7.76 -1.16
N ARG A 31 -5.89 -7.01 -0.46
CA ARG A 31 -7.35 -7.05 -0.63
C ARG A 31 -7.80 -5.86 -1.47
N TRP A 32 -8.41 -6.15 -2.61
CA TRP A 32 -8.90 -5.15 -3.57
C TRP A 32 -10.33 -4.73 -3.23
N GLY A 33 -10.72 -3.52 -3.63
CA GLY A 33 -12.10 -3.03 -3.47
C GLY A 33 -12.54 -2.89 -2.01
N SER A 34 -11.60 -2.81 -1.07
CA SER A 34 -11.89 -2.56 0.34
C SER A 34 -11.75 -1.08 0.67
N GLN A 35 -12.64 -0.56 1.52
CA GLN A 35 -12.39 0.72 2.19
C GLN A 35 -11.08 0.67 2.98
N VAL A 36 -10.34 1.77 2.94
CA VAL A 36 -9.06 1.94 3.63
C VAL A 36 -9.22 2.88 4.82
N CYS A 37 -8.40 2.67 5.84
CA CYS A 37 -8.38 3.48 7.06
C CYS A 37 -6.98 4.04 7.32
N ILE A 38 -6.92 5.13 8.07
CA ILE A 38 -5.66 5.68 8.61
C ILE A 38 -4.89 4.60 9.37
N GLY A 39 -3.58 4.59 9.17
CA GLY A 39 -2.66 3.60 9.71
C GLY A 39 -2.45 2.38 8.83
N GLN A 40 -3.34 2.09 7.87
CA GLN A 40 -3.20 0.89 7.04
C GLN A 40 -2.11 1.02 5.99
N VAL A 41 -1.46 -0.10 5.69
CA VAL A 41 -0.58 -0.22 4.52
C VAL A 41 -1.43 -0.46 3.28
N VAL A 42 -1.31 0.42 2.29
CA VAL A 42 -2.09 0.43 1.06
C VAL A 42 -1.20 0.28 -0.16
N VAL A 43 -1.78 -0.29 -1.21
CA VAL A 43 -1.22 -0.29 -2.56
C VAL A 43 -1.96 0.76 -3.37
N ALA A 44 -1.22 1.59 -4.10
CA ALA A 44 -1.76 2.65 -4.92
C ALA A 44 -1.00 2.79 -6.24
N LEU A 45 -1.67 3.33 -7.26
CA LEU A 45 -0.98 3.84 -8.45
C LEU A 45 -0.36 5.19 -8.12
N ARG A 46 0.84 5.44 -8.63
CA ARG A 46 1.51 6.72 -8.40
C ARG A 46 0.84 7.82 -9.25
N PRO A 47 0.51 8.99 -8.68
CA PRO A 47 -0.25 10.01 -9.42
C PRO A 47 0.48 10.59 -10.63
N ASP A 48 1.81 10.72 -10.56
CA ASP A 48 2.68 11.27 -11.60
C ASP A 48 3.19 10.20 -12.60
N ARG A 49 3.05 8.92 -12.26
CA ARG A 49 3.40 7.74 -13.09
C ARG A 49 2.36 6.65 -12.89
N PRO A 50 1.20 6.73 -13.57
CA PRO A 50 0.04 5.87 -13.30
C PRO A 50 0.29 4.38 -13.52
N GLU A 51 1.31 4.00 -14.30
CA GLU A 51 1.75 2.62 -14.49
C GLU A 51 2.57 2.05 -13.31
N SER A 52 2.98 2.90 -12.36
CA SER A 52 3.81 2.51 -11.22
C SER A 52 2.96 2.24 -9.98
N LEU A 53 3.02 1.00 -9.48
CA LEU A 53 2.41 0.63 -8.20
C LEU A 53 3.37 0.93 -7.05
N ILE A 54 2.85 1.60 -6.02
CA ILE A 54 3.54 1.89 -4.77
C ILE A 54 2.83 1.24 -3.59
N VAL A 55 3.60 0.85 -2.57
CA VAL A 55 3.08 0.40 -1.28
C VAL A 55 3.54 1.38 -0.20
N LYS A 56 2.58 1.94 0.55
CA LYS A 56 2.81 3.01 1.54
C LYS A 56 1.83 2.89 2.70
N ARG A 57 2.10 3.54 3.83
CA ARG A 57 1.16 3.70 4.94
C ARG A 57 0.27 4.91 4.73
N LEU A 58 -1.03 4.73 4.92
CA LEU A 58 -2.00 5.82 4.92
C LEU A 58 -1.88 6.61 6.22
N ILE A 59 -1.47 7.87 6.14
CA ILE A 59 -1.23 8.72 7.31
C ILE A 59 -2.45 9.58 7.64
N ARG A 60 -3.10 10.16 6.63
CA ARG A 60 -4.27 11.04 6.81
C ARG A 60 -5.03 11.25 5.50
N GLY A 61 -6.28 11.70 5.61
CA GLY A 61 -7.03 12.26 4.48
C GLY A 61 -6.65 13.71 4.19
N THR A 62 -6.91 14.13 2.95
CA THR A 62 -6.78 15.50 2.46
C THR A 62 -7.96 15.81 1.54
N ASP A 63 -8.14 17.08 1.18
CA ASP A 63 -9.17 17.50 0.21
C ASP A 63 -8.93 16.92 -1.20
N GLN A 64 -7.71 16.45 -1.48
CA GLN A 64 -7.28 15.92 -2.77
C GLN A 64 -7.10 14.38 -2.75
N GLY A 65 -7.40 13.72 -1.63
CA GLY A 65 -7.27 12.27 -1.48
C GLY A 65 -6.55 11.85 -0.20
N TRP A 66 -5.50 11.04 -0.33
CA TRP A 66 -4.80 10.42 0.80
C TRP A 66 -3.34 10.83 0.86
N TRP A 67 -2.87 11.15 2.05
CA TRP A 67 -1.46 11.36 2.31
C TRP A 67 -0.81 10.02 2.68
N LEU A 68 0.12 9.56 1.86
CA LEU A 68 0.77 8.26 2.00
C LEU A 68 2.26 8.43 2.27
N GLU A 69 2.80 7.74 3.26
CA GLU A 69 4.23 7.76 3.57
C GLU A 69 4.79 6.36 3.72
N GLY A 70 6.06 6.17 3.36
CA GLY A 70 6.77 4.94 3.69
C GLY A 70 7.27 4.95 5.13
N ASP A 71 7.27 3.77 5.77
CA ASP A 71 7.75 3.59 7.14
C ASP A 71 9.26 3.82 7.29
N ASN A 72 10.00 3.83 6.18
CA ASN A 72 11.39 4.24 6.10
C ASN A 72 11.55 5.54 5.30
N PRO A 73 11.53 6.72 5.95
CA PRO A 73 11.65 8.00 5.28
C PRO A 73 12.90 8.15 4.41
N GLY A 74 14.04 7.57 4.83
CA GLY A 74 15.31 7.67 4.10
C GLY A 74 15.35 6.92 2.77
N ALA A 75 14.38 6.05 2.50
CA ALA A 75 14.27 5.29 1.25
C ALA A 75 12.88 5.43 0.61
N SER A 76 12.13 6.48 0.94
CA SER A 76 10.77 6.66 0.48
C SER A 76 10.64 7.83 -0.50
N ASP A 77 10.22 7.50 -1.72
CA ASP A 77 9.52 8.42 -2.61
C ASP A 77 8.01 8.25 -2.36
N ASP A 78 7.37 9.29 -1.79
CA ASP A 78 5.97 9.25 -1.33
C ASP A 78 5.29 10.62 -1.35
N SER A 79 4.20 10.82 -0.60
CA SER A 79 3.44 12.07 -0.64
C SER A 79 4.23 13.31 -0.25
N ARG A 80 5.37 13.17 0.44
CA ARG A 80 6.30 14.29 0.68
C ARG A 80 6.94 14.81 -0.60
N THR A 81 7.09 13.97 -1.61
CA THR A 81 7.67 14.32 -2.92
C THR A 81 6.60 14.77 -3.90
N PHE A 82 5.53 13.98 -4.05
CA PHE A 82 4.55 14.15 -5.14
C PHE A 82 3.16 14.61 -4.66
N GLY A 83 2.98 14.83 -3.36
CA GLY A 83 1.72 15.26 -2.79
C GLY A 83 0.71 14.13 -2.54
N PRO A 84 -0.56 14.47 -2.24
CA PRO A 84 -1.59 13.49 -1.93
C PRO A 84 -1.94 12.60 -3.13
N VAL A 85 -2.29 11.35 -2.85
CA VAL A 85 -2.72 10.35 -3.82
C VAL A 85 -4.25 10.38 -3.93
N PRO A 86 -4.84 10.62 -5.11
CA PRO A 86 -6.30 10.59 -5.29
C PRO A 86 -6.92 9.27 -4.86
N SER A 87 -8.13 9.31 -4.28
CA SER A 87 -8.81 8.09 -3.77
C SER A 87 -8.98 7.00 -4.82
N GLN A 88 -9.17 7.38 -6.08
CA GLN A 88 -9.31 6.46 -7.22
C GLN A 88 -8.01 5.71 -7.58
N CYS A 89 -6.85 6.23 -7.15
CA CYS A 89 -5.56 5.57 -7.32
C CYS A 89 -5.31 4.52 -6.23
N ILE A 90 -6.12 4.46 -5.17
CA ILE A 90 -6.03 3.41 -4.15
C ILE A 90 -6.55 2.10 -4.73
N VAL A 91 -5.66 1.13 -4.80
CA VAL A 91 -5.90 -0.18 -5.40
C VAL A 91 -6.47 -1.16 -4.36
N GLY A 92 -5.93 -1.11 -3.15
CA GLY A 92 -6.33 -1.98 -2.06
C GLY A 92 -5.43 -1.84 -0.84
N ARG A 93 -5.65 -2.70 0.15
CA ARG A 93 -4.82 -2.72 1.37
C ARG A 93 -4.06 -4.04 1.53
N VAL A 94 -2.86 -3.94 2.07
CA VAL A 94 -2.08 -5.10 2.49
C VAL A 94 -2.69 -5.65 3.78
N VAL A 95 -3.00 -6.95 3.81
CA VAL A 95 -3.62 -7.61 4.97
C VAL A 95 -2.68 -8.62 5.65
N LEU A 96 -1.77 -9.22 4.90
CA LEU A 96 -0.80 -10.19 5.39
C LEU A 96 0.55 -9.94 4.71
N ARG A 97 1.65 -10.24 5.42
CA ARG A 97 2.96 -10.51 4.82
C ARG A 97 3.35 -11.97 5.06
N LEU A 98 4.00 -12.56 4.07
CA LEU A 98 4.50 -13.91 4.07
C LEU A 98 6.02 -13.85 3.93
N SER A 99 6.71 -14.50 4.86
CA SER A 99 8.16 -14.59 4.89
C SER A 99 8.57 -16.03 5.22
N ARG A 100 9.87 -16.32 5.18
CA ARG A 100 10.39 -17.60 5.69
C ARG A 100 10.07 -17.85 7.17
N LYS A 101 9.79 -16.79 7.94
CA LYS A 101 9.48 -16.85 9.38
C LYS A 101 7.99 -17.11 9.66
N GLY A 102 7.13 -17.10 8.64
CA GLY A 102 5.69 -17.35 8.76
C GLY A 102 4.82 -16.28 8.13
N ILE A 103 3.52 -16.37 8.43
CA ILE A 103 2.48 -15.46 7.96
C ILE A 103 2.17 -14.48 9.09
N HIS A 104 2.28 -13.18 8.81
CA HIS A 104 2.01 -12.12 9.79
C HIS A 104 0.92 -11.20 9.27
N ARG A 105 0.00 -10.82 10.16
CA ARG A 105 -1.03 -9.83 9.85
C ARG A 105 -0.42 -8.44 9.81
N ILE A 106 -0.81 -7.65 8.80
CA ILE A 106 -0.52 -6.23 8.73
C ILE A 106 -1.73 -5.50 9.29
N ALA A 107 -1.51 -4.75 10.38
CA ALA A 107 -2.50 -3.89 11.02
C ALA A 107 -2.62 -2.57 10.27
#